data_AF-A0A1G6J3J4-F1
#
_entry.id   AF-A0A1G6J3J4-F1
#
_cell.length_a   1.000
_cell.length_b   1.000
_cell.length_c   1.000
_cell.angle_alpha   90.00
_cell.angle_beta   90.00
_cell.angle_gamma   90.00
#
_symmetry.space_group_name_H-M   'P 1'
#
loop_
_entity.id
_entity.type
_entity.pdbx_description
1 polymer ?
#
loop_
_entity_poly.entity_id
_entity_poly.type
_entity_poly.pdbx_seq_one_letter_code
_entity_poly.pdbx_strand_id
1 'polypeptide(L)'
;MTTDHYDIKTNIKIGQQILENIPNDIRPGWAGLILSRFDNYIENKPTSITQLYPIIDNKERWKEAHEQFNKIRRFLLDNKNYQPEAYLLLAELIAKITYNASEQPAPFDNDSGHFIASLAIQATEYFDDNRLEEEVKSAILLFSRNKNFKDNLTAAKDFLLYKKIDDILWFDWDPIGVNDIAPRDEYQSYVPEIFGLVKAKTDRQEIANRLHKFETENMGMSGTIENCLTIADKILKAQ
;
A
#
# COMPACT_ATOMS: atom_id res chain seq x y z
N MET A 1 -29.95 8.80 -11.15
CA MET A 1 -29.49 8.71 -12.56
C MET A 1 -28.70 7.43 -12.69
N THR A 2 -29.01 6.67 -13.73
CA THR A 2 -28.71 5.25 -13.92
C THR A 2 -27.22 4.95 -13.94
N THR A 3 -26.85 3.95 -13.13
CA THR A 3 -25.53 3.35 -12.95
C THR A 3 -25.11 2.56 -14.19
N ASP A 4 -24.66 3.26 -15.24
CA ASP A 4 -23.64 2.71 -16.15
C ASP A 4 -22.27 2.90 -15.48
N HIS A 5 -22.09 2.24 -14.33
CA HIS A 5 -20.79 2.21 -13.68
C HIS A 5 -19.92 1.20 -14.41
N TYR A 6 -19.10 1.73 -15.31
CA TYR A 6 -17.79 1.22 -15.69
C TYR A 6 -17.19 0.35 -14.55
N ASP A 7 -17.28 -0.97 -14.70
CA ASP A 7 -16.81 -1.94 -13.73
C ASP A 7 -15.27 -2.07 -13.80
N ILE A 8 -14.58 -1.71 -12.71
CA ILE A 8 -13.11 -1.78 -12.58
C ILE A 8 -12.61 -3.19 -12.85
N LYS A 9 -13.39 -4.23 -12.53
CA LYS A 9 -13.00 -5.63 -12.69
C LYS A 9 -12.84 -6.02 -14.15
N THR A 10 -13.71 -5.53 -15.03
CA THR A 10 -13.83 -6.02 -16.41
C THR A 10 -13.35 -5.03 -17.46
N ASN A 11 -13.20 -3.75 -17.11
CA ASN A 11 -12.86 -2.71 -18.08
C ASN A 11 -11.43 -2.17 -17.92
N ILE A 12 -10.53 -2.69 -18.76
CA ILE A 12 -9.12 -2.29 -18.83
C ILE A 12 -8.91 -0.78 -19.03
N LYS A 13 -9.84 -0.08 -19.71
CA LYS A 13 -9.72 1.37 -19.94
C LYS A 13 -9.79 2.15 -18.63
N ILE A 14 -10.50 1.64 -17.63
CA ILE A 14 -10.55 2.27 -16.31
C ILE A 14 -9.19 2.16 -15.63
N GLY A 15 -8.59 0.96 -15.65
CA GLY A 15 -7.24 0.75 -15.10
C GLY A 15 -6.18 1.60 -15.79
N GLN A 16 -6.26 1.73 -17.12
CA GLN A 16 -5.43 2.66 -17.89
C GLN A 16 -5.61 4.11 -17.41
N GLN A 17 -6.85 4.60 -17.34
CA GLN A 17 -7.13 5.97 -16.89
C GLN A 17 -6.65 6.24 -15.46
N ILE A 18 -6.76 5.26 -14.56
CA ILE A 18 -6.24 5.37 -13.19
C ILE A 18 -4.72 5.54 -13.22
N LEU A 19 -4.00 4.65 -13.91
CA LEU A 19 -2.55 4.64 -13.95
C LEU A 19 -1.96 5.90 -14.64
N GLU A 20 -2.61 6.38 -15.71
CA GLU A 20 -2.20 7.58 -16.45
C GLU A 20 -2.38 8.88 -15.65
N ASN A 21 -3.19 8.86 -14.59
CA ASN A 21 -3.34 9.98 -13.66
C ASN A 21 -2.32 9.95 -12.51
N ILE A 22 -1.54 8.88 -12.38
CA ILE A 22 -0.55 8.73 -11.32
C ILE A 22 0.85 9.05 -11.89
N PRO A 23 1.59 10.00 -11.30
CA PRO A 23 2.97 10.28 -11.69
C PRO A 23 3.83 9.02 -11.62
N ASN A 24 4.78 8.87 -12.54
CA ASN A 24 5.63 7.67 -12.63
C ASN A 24 6.30 7.33 -11.28
N ASP A 25 6.80 8.35 -10.59
CA ASP A 25 7.43 8.28 -9.27
C ASP A 25 6.50 7.85 -8.11
N ILE A 26 5.18 7.84 -8.32
CA ILE A 26 4.17 7.47 -7.31
C ILE A 26 3.62 6.07 -7.56
N ARG A 27 3.66 5.58 -8.82
CA ARG A 27 3.06 4.30 -9.21
C ARG A 27 3.51 3.13 -8.35
N PRO A 28 4.82 2.95 -8.03
CA PRO A 28 5.25 1.82 -7.20
C PRO A 28 4.61 1.85 -5.82
N GLY A 29 4.68 3.00 -5.15
CA GLY A 29 4.14 3.15 -3.80
C GLY A 29 2.61 3.08 -3.74
N TRP A 30 1.90 3.62 -4.73
CA TRP A 30 0.45 3.44 -4.88
C TRP A 30 0.08 1.97 -5.03
N ALA A 31 0.78 1.23 -5.88
CA ALA A 31 0.46 -0.18 -6.11
C ALA A 31 0.89 -1.06 -4.92
N GLY A 32 1.97 -0.71 -4.24
CA GLY A 32 2.36 -1.30 -2.95
C GLY A 32 1.28 -1.12 -1.88
N LEU A 33 0.62 0.04 -1.83
CA LEU A 33 -0.51 0.29 -0.93
C LEU A 33 -1.74 -0.57 -1.24
N ILE A 34 -1.95 -0.94 -2.51
CA ILE A 34 -3.00 -1.88 -2.90
C ILE A 34 -2.63 -3.28 -2.44
N LEU A 35 -1.37 -3.69 -2.67
CA LEU A 35 -0.88 -5.01 -2.28
C LEU A 35 -0.93 -5.22 -0.76
N SER A 36 -0.64 -4.18 0.03
CA SER A 36 -0.64 -4.26 1.49
C SER A 36 -2.02 -4.52 2.11
N ARG A 37 -3.12 -4.25 1.37
CA ARG A 37 -4.48 -4.59 1.84
C ARG A 37 -4.68 -6.08 2.06
N PHE A 38 -3.92 -6.91 1.36
CA PHE A 38 -3.99 -8.36 1.49
C PHE A 38 -3.06 -8.89 2.60
N ASP A 39 -2.25 -8.05 3.24
CA ASP A 39 -1.16 -8.52 4.10
C ASP A 39 -1.63 -9.32 5.31
N ASN A 40 -2.80 -9.00 5.86
CA ASN A 40 -3.43 -9.70 6.99
C ASN A 40 -4.39 -10.81 6.55
N TYR A 41 -4.67 -10.92 5.24
CA TYR A 41 -5.54 -11.95 4.66
C TYR A 41 -4.74 -13.15 4.13
N ILE A 42 -3.46 -12.95 3.81
CA ILE A 42 -2.58 -13.98 3.25
C ILE A 42 -1.77 -14.65 4.37
N GLU A 43 -2.19 -15.83 4.82
CA GLU A 43 -1.50 -16.59 5.88
C GLU A 43 -0.06 -16.98 5.49
N ASN A 44 0.12 -17.58 4.31
CA ASN A 44 1.41 -18.11 3.84
C ASN A 44 2.01 -17.22 2.76
N LYS A 45 2.33 -15.97 3.12
CA LYS A 45 2.86 -14.99 2.17
C LYS A 45 4.21 -15.43 1.58
N PRO A 46 4.34 -15.51 0.25
CA PRO A 46 5.60 -15.90 -0.38
C PRO A 46 6.71 -14.91 -0.07
N THR A 47 7.91 -15.42 0.25
CA THR A 47 9.10 -14.58 0.47
C THR A 47 9.39 -13.66 -0.72
N SER A 48 9.11 -14.11 -1.95
CA SER A 48 9.23 -13.31 -3.16
C SER A 48 8.27 -12.11 -3.20
N ILE A 49 7.15 -12.14 -2.48
CA ILE A 49 6.26 -10.99 -2.36
C ILE A 49 6.71 -10.10 -1.20
N THR A 50 7.06 -10.67 -0.05
CA THR A 50 7.59 -9.90 1.09
C THR A 50 8.83 -9.08 0.72
N GLN A 51 9.73 -9.63 -0.11
CA GLN A 51 10.93 -8.94 -0.59
C GLN A 51 10.66 -7.85 -1.63
N LEU A 52 9.44 -7.75 -2.16
CA LEU A 52 9.05 -6.69 -3.09
C LEU A 52 8.83 -5.34 -2.38
N TYR A 53 8.27 -5.34 -1.17
CA TYR A 53 8.04 -4.11 -0.39
C TYR A 53 9.27 -3.21 -0.24
N PRO A 54 10.43 -3.70 0.25
CA PRO A 54 11.59 -2.84 0.43
C PRO A 54 12.25 -2.41 -0.91
N ILE A 55 11.84 -3.00 -2.04
CA ILE A 55 12.18 -2.50 -3.38
C ILE A 55 11.24 -1.35 -3.73
N ILE A 56 9.93 -1.53 -3.59
CA ILE A 56 8.91 -0.48 -3.84
C ILE A 56 9.22 0.79 -3.04
N ASP A 57 9.57 0.64 -1.77
CA ASP A 57 9.77 1.75 -0.84
C ASP A 57 11.09 2.52 -1.07
N ASN A 58 12.01 2.00 -1.88
CA ASN A 58 13.30 2.65 -2.13
C ASN A 58 13.55 2.82 -3.62
N LYS A 59 13.48 4.08 -4.09
CA LYS A 59 13.69 4.44 -5.50
C LYS A 59 15.01 3.94 -6.07
N GLU A 60 16.09 3.95 -5.28
CA GLU A 60 17.41 3.47 -5.72
C GLU A 60 17.44 1.96 -6.02
N ARG A 61 16.47 1.24 -5.45
CA ARG A 61 16.30 -0.20 -5.61
C ARG A 61 15.30 -0.58 -6.70
N TRP A 62 14.55 0.35 -7.30
CA TRP A 62 13.52 0.01 -8.29
C TRP A 62 14.05 -0.80 -9.48
N LYS A 63 15.32 -0.62 -9.86
CA LYS A 63 15.99 -1.46 -10.87
C LYS A 63 16.04 -2.95 -10.51
N GLU A 64 16.05 -3.30 -9.22
CA GLU A 64 16.02 -4.68 -8.72
C GLU A 64 14.66 -5.34 -8.97
N ALA A 65 13.60 -4.56 -9.24
CA ALA A 65 12.25 -5.09 -9.43
C ALA A 65 12.14 -6.03 -10.64
N HIS A 66 13.03 -5.92 -11.64
CA HIS A 66 13.10 -6.91 -12.73
C HIS A 66 13.54 -8.29 -12.25
N GLU A 67 14.54 -8.36 -11.36
CA GLU A 67 14.92 -9.62 -10.73
C GLU A 67 13.80 -10.13 -9.81
N GLN A 68 13.15 -9.23 -9.08
CA GLN A 68 12.06 -9.59 -8.18
C GLN A 68 10.85 -10.15 -8.93
N PHE A 69 10.51 -9.56 -10.08
CA PHE A 69 9.53 -10.10 -11.02
C PHE A 69 9.82 -11.56 -11.37
N ASN A 70 11.07 -11.90 -11.71
CA ASN A 70 11.45 -13.27 -12.05
C ASN A 70 11.28 -14.24 -10.87
N LYS A 71 11.56 -13.80 -9.64
CA LYS A 71 11.35 -14.60 -8.42
C LYS A 71 9.86 -14.87 -8.18
N ILE A 72 9.02 -13.84 -8.31
CA ILE A 72 7.56 -13.96 -8.17
C ILE A 72 6.99 -14.89 -9.24
N ARG A 73 7.39 -14.71 -10.51
CA ARG A 73 6.94 -15.54 -11.62
C ARG A 73 7.36 -17.00 -11.47
N ARG A 74 8.59 -17.27 -11.02
CA ARG A 74 9.03 -18.64 -10.71
C ARG A 74 8.17 -19.26 -9.62
N PHE A 75 7.92 -18.54 -8.54
CA PHE A 75 7.05 -19.01 -7.46
C PHE A 75 5.64 -19.37 -7.98
N LEU A 76 5.03 -18.50 -8.80
CA LEU A 76 3.72 -18.74 -9.41
C LEU A 76 3.72 -20.01 -10.29
N LEU A 77 4.75 -20.22 -11.11
CA LEU A 77 4.86 -21.40 -11.96
C LEU A 77 5.05 -22.71 -11.16
N ASP A 78 5.81 -22.64 -10.07
CA ASP A 78 6.09 -23.78 -9.21
C ASP A 78 4.92 -24.11 -8.27
N ASN A 79 4.04 -23.15 -7.96
CA ASN A 79 2.95 -23.26 -6.98
C ASN A 79 1.58 -23.03 -7.62
N LYS A 80 1.23 -23.83 -8.63
CA LYS A 80 -0.04 -23.70 -9.41
C LYS A 80 -1.33 -23.77 -8.59
N ASN A 81 -1.28 -24.29 -7.37
CA ASN A 81 -2.43 -24.42 -6.48
C ASN A 81 -2.51 -23.29 -5.44
N TYR A 82 -1.57 -22.33 -5.44
CA TYR A 82 -1.60 -21.21 -4.53
C TYR A 82 -2.84 -20.35 -4.81
N GLN A 83 -3.58 -19.98 -3.76
CA GLN A 83 -4.73 -19.11 -3.87
C GLN A 83 -4.63 -17.92 -2.90
N PRO A 84 -5.15 -16.74 -3.30
CA PRO A 84 -5.67 -16.43 -4.63
C PRO A 84 -4.54 -16.24 -5.67
N GLU A 85 -4.68 -16.85 -6.86
CA GLU A 85 -3.73 -16.65 -7.97
C GLU A 85 -3.65 -15.18 -8.39
N ALA A 86 -4.78 -14.47 -8.37
CA ALA A 86 -4.86 -13.04 -8.69
C ALA A 86 -3.95 -12.17 -7.80
N TYR A 87 -3.69 -12.56 -6.55
CA TYR A 87 -2.74 -11.86 -5.67
C TYR A 87 -1.28 -12.01 -6.12
N LEU A 88 -0.89 -13.21 -6.58
CA LEU A 88 0.44 -13.43 -7.13
C LEU A 88 0.64 -12.65 -8.44
N LEU A 89 -0.37 -12.66 -9.33
CA LEU A 89 -0.36 -11.90 -10.57
C LEU A 89 -0.32 -10.39 -10.32
N LEU A 90 -1.06 -9.90 -9.32
CA LEU A 90 -0.99 -8.52 -8.87
C LEU A 90 0.45 -8.16 -8.46
N ALA A 91 1.10 -8.94 -7.60
CA ALA A 91 2.48 -8.71 -7.20
C ALA A 91 3.46 -8.74 -8.39
N GLU A 92 3.24 -9.63 -9.36
CA GLU A 92 4.02 -9.67 -10.61
C GLU A 92 3.90 -8.35 -11.40
N LEU A 93 2.69 -7.82 -11.59
CA LEU A 93 2.49 -6.53 -12.27
C LEU A 93 3.09 -5.35 -11.51
N ILE A 94 3.02 -5.38 -10.18
CA ILE A 94 3.63 -4.35 -9.34
C ILE A 94 5.14 -4.33 -9.52
N ALA A 95 5.79 -5.50 -9.59
CA ALA A 95 7.22 -5.57 -9.90
C ALA A 95 7.53 -4.99 -11.28
N LYS A 96 6.71 -5.27 -12.30
CA LYS A 96 6.88 -4.69 -13.64
C LYS A 96 6.79 -3.16 -13.64
N ILE A 97 5.72 -2.59 -13.07
CA ILE A 97 5.55 -1.13 -13.05
C ILE A 97 6.61 -0.44 -12.19
N THR A 98 7.11 -1.11 -11.15
CA THR A 98 8.22 -0.61 -10.32
C THR A 98 9.51 -0.55 -11.13
N TYR A 99 9.80 -1.60 -11.89
CA TYR A 99 10.96 -1.59 -12.79
C TYR A 99 10.82 -0.51 -13.88
N ASN A 100 9.65 -0.41 -14.52
CA ASN A 100 9.42 0.62 -15.54
C ASN A 100 9.55 2.03 -14.95
N ALA A 101 9.13 2.24 -13.71
CA ALA A 101 9.29 3.51 -13.00
C ALA A 101 10.76 3.87 -12.70
N SER A 102 11.68 2.90 -12.72
CA SER A 102 13.13 3.12 -12.57
C SER A 102 13.82 3.67 -13.82
N GLU A 103 13.10 3.73 -14.95
CA GLU A 103 13.59 4.24 -16.24
C GLU A 103 14.82 3.48 -16.78
N GLN A 104 15.04 2.26 -16.30
CA GLN A 104 16.10 1.38 -16.79
C GLN A 104 15.80 0.89 -18.23
N PRO A 105 16.83 0.52 -19.01
CA PRO A 105 16.64 -0.05 -20.35
C PRO A 105 15.82 -1.35 -20.34
N ALA A 106 15.25 -1.69 -21.49
CA ALA A 106 14.40 -2.89 -21.67
C ALA A 106 13.22 -2.97 -20.68
N PRO A 107 12.34 -1.94 -20.66
CA PRO A 107 11.15 -1.96 -19.82
C PRO A 107 10.20 -3.10 -20.21
N PHE A 108 9.38 -3.53 -19.26
CA PHE A 108 8.24 -4.40 -19.53
C PHE A 108 7.15 -3.66 -20.31
N ASP A 109 6.20 -4.41 -20.86
CA ASP A 109 5.07 -3.86 -21.62
C ASP A 109 4.31 -2.79 -20.83
N ASN A 110 4.09 -1.63 -21.46
CA ASN A 110 3.49 -0.46 -20.82
C ASN A 110 2.05 -0.71 -20.34
N ASP A 111 1.34 -1.64 -20.97
CA ASP A 111 -0.04 -2.00 -20.64
C ASP A 111 -0.16 -2.91 -19.41
N SER A 112 0.96 -3.49 -18.93
CA SER A 112 0.98 -4.35 -17.76
C SER A 112 0.32 -3.68 -16.55
N GLY A 113 0.56 -2.38 -16.35
CA GLY A 113 -0.04 -1.66 -15.22
C GLY A 113 -1.55 -1.45 -15.30
N HIS A 114 -2.17 -1.57 -16.48
CA HIS A 114 -3.61 -1.36 -16.66
C HIS A 114 -4.47 -2.42 -15.96
N PHE A 115 -3.88 -3.58 -15.64
CA PHE A 115 -4.57 -4.70 -15.01
C PHE A 115 -4.43 -4.73 -13.48
N ILE A 116 -3.66 -3.80 -12.87
CA ILE A 116 -3.47 -3.77 -11.41
C ILE A 116 -4.81 -3.64 -10.68
N ALA A 117 -5.67 -2.72 -11.14
CA ALA A 117 -6.96 -2.49 -10.51
C ALA A 117 -7.89 -3.70 -10.62
N SER A 118 -7.98 -4.33 -11.80
CA SER A 118 -8.85 -5.48 -12.00
C SER A 118 -8.36 -6.72 -11.25
N LEU A 119 -7.04 -6.99 -11.24
CA LEU A 119 -6.48 -8.12 -10.48
C LEU A 119 -6.63 -7.94 -8.97
N ALA A 120 -6.47 -6.71 -8.48
CA ALA A 120 -6.70 -6.42 -7.07
C ALA A 120 -8.15 -6.73 -6.68
N ILE A 121 -9.13 -6.28 -7.46
CA ILE A 121 -10.55 -6.61 -7.21
C ILE A 121 -10.80 -8.12 -7.34
N GLN A 122 -10.22 -8.81 -8.33
CA GLN A 122 -10.36 -10.27 -8.44
C GLN A 122 -9.77 -11.01 -7.23
N ALA A 123 -8.68 -10.51 -6.64
CA ALA A 123 -8.07 -11.12 -5.47
C ALA A 123 -8.97 -10.99 -4.21
N THR A 124 -9.80 -9.95 -4.10
CA THR A 124 -10.70 -9.79 -2.94
C THR A 124 -11.83 -10.81 -2.94
N GLU A 125 -12.25 -11.29 -4.12
CA GLU A 125 -13.33 -12.28 -4.28
C GLU A 125 -13.05 -13.62 -3.59
N TYR A 126 -11.77 -13.94 -3.36
CA TYR A 126 -11.37 -15.15 -2.65
C TYR A 126 -11.70 -15.12 -1.16
N PHE A 127 -11.74 -13.93 -0.55
CA PHE A 127 -11.88 -13.77 0.90
C PHE A 127 -13.32 -13.54 1.35
N ASP A 128 -14.24 -13.21 0.42
CA ASP A 128 -15.64 -12.89 0.71
C ASP A 128 -15.81 -11.85 1.85
N ASP A 129 -14.88 -10.89 1.94
CA ASP A 129 -14.91 -9.80 2.92
C ASP A 129 -15.11 -8.45 2.22
N ASN A 130 -16.32 -7.90 2.37
CA ASN A 130 -16.68 -6.59 1.81
C ASN A 130 -15.77 -5.45 2.31
N ARG A 131 -15.20 -5.56 3.52
CA ARG A 131 -14.28 -4.54 4.06
C ARG A 131 -13.00 -4.52 3.25
N LEU A 132 -12.43 -5.69 2.93
CA LEU A 132 -11.25 -5.79 2.07
C LEU A 132 -11.52 -5.19 0.69
N GLU A 133 -12.67 -5.51 0.09
CA GLU A 133 -13.04 -4.98 -1.22
C GLU A 133 -13.11 -3.45 -1.22
N GLU A 134 -13.75 -2.85 -0.21
CA GLU A 134 -13.86 -1.40 -0.09
C GLU A 134 -12.51 -0.71 0.22
N GLU A 135 -11.64 -1.33 1.01
CA GLU A 135 -10.28 -0.84 1.23
C GLU A 135 -9.45 -0.87 -0.06
N VAL A 136 -9.51 -1.97 -0.82
CA VAL A 136 -8.81 -2.10 -2.11
C VAL A 136 -9.34 -1.09 -3.12
N LYS A 137 -10.67 -0.92 -3.25
CA LYS A 137 -11.26 0.13 -4.10
C LYS A 137 -10.81 1.53 -3.70
N SER A 138 -10.75 1.80 -2.40
CA SER A 138 -10.30 3.09 -1.87
C SER A 138 -8.83 3.36 -2.21
N ALA A 139 -7.96 2.35 -2.10
CA ALA A 139 -6.55 2.44 -2.50
C ALA A 139 -6.38 2.61 -4.02
N ILE A 140 -7.14 1.88 -4.83
CA ILE A 140 -7.15 2.01 -6.30
C ILE A 140 -7.52 3.44 -6.71
N LEU A 141 -8.58 3.99 -6.12
CA LEU A 141 -9.12 5.31 -6.48
C LEU A 141 -8.43 6.48 -5.76
N LEU A 142 -7.39 6.22 -4.97
CA LEU A 142 -6.73 7.18 -4.09
C LEU A 142 -6.32 8.46 -4.84
N PHE A 143 -5.70 8.31 -6.00
CA PHE A 143 -5.25 9.42 -6.85
C PHE A 143 -6.26 9.81 -7.95
N SER A 144 -7.26 8.97 -8.20
CA SER A 144 -8.27 9.23 -9.25
C SER A 144 -9.19 10.39 -8.91
N ARG A 145 -9.43 10.63 -7.61
CA ARG A 145 -10.34 11.69 -7.14
C ARG A 145 -9.72 13.09 -7.20
N ASN A 146 -8.39 13.21 -7.27
CA ASN A 146 -7.71 14.50 -7.18
C ASN A 146 -6.67 14.64 -8.30
N LYS A 147 -7.12 15.22 -9.44
CA LYS A 147 -6.30 15.42 -10.64
C LYS A 147 -5.07 16.30 -10.40
N ASN A 148 -5.07 17.12 -9.34
CA ASN A 148 -3.97 18.03 -9.02
C ASN A 148 -2.68 17.27 -8.63
N PHE A 149 -2.77 16.00 -8.24
CA PHE A 149 -1.58 15.21 -7.89
C PHE A 149 -0.72 14.85 -9.09
N LYS A 150 -1.28 14.81 -10.30
CA LYS A 150 -0.52 14.54 -11.52
C LYS A 150 0.59 15.57 -11.73
N ASP A 151 0.30 16.82 -11.38
CA ASP A 151 1.19 17.96 -11.60
C ASP A 151 1.92 18.41 -10.32
N ASN A 152 1.62 17.80 -9.16
CA ASN A 152 2.25 18.11 -7.88
C ASN A 152 2.78 16.85 -7.19
N LEU A 153 4.00 16.46 -7.58
CA LEU A 153 4.66 15.26 -7.07
C LEU A 153 4.86 15.29 -5.55
N THR A 154 5.21 16.45 -4.97
CA THR A 154 5.40 16.59 -3.52
C THR A 154 4.10 16.31 -2.78
N ALA A 155 2.98 16.90 -3.22
CA ALA A 155 1.68 16.65 -2.62
C ALA A 155 1.26 15.18 -2.78
N ALA A 156 1.58 14.54 -3.90
CA ALA A 156 1.28 13.13 -4.12
C ALA A 156 2.10 12.21 -3.20
N LYS A 157 3.40 12.49 -3.01
CA LYS A 157 4.27 11.77 -2.06
C LYS A 157 3.78 11.96 -0.63
N ASP A 158 3.47 13.19 -0.24
CA ASP A 158 2.95 13.51 1.10
C ASP A 158 1.62 12.82 1.38
N PHE A 159 0.72 12.78 0.40
CA PHE A 159 -0.55 12.08 0.52
C PHE A 159 -0.38 10.56 0.64
N LEU A 160 0.56 9.97 -0.10
CA LEU A 160 0.89 8.56 0.03
C LEU A 160 1.50 8.24 1.39
N LEU A 161 2.44 9.06 1.86
CA LEU A 161 3.05 8.93 3.19
C LEU A 161 2.01 9.02 4.29
N TYR A 162 1.09 9.99 4.20
CA TYR A 162 -0.03 10.12 5.14
C TYR A 162 -0.83 8.82 5.21
N LYS A 163 -1.10 8.18 4.06
CA LYS A 163 -1.83 6.90 4.01
C LYS A 163 -1.04 5.71 4.54
N LYS A 164 0.28 5.67 4.34
CA LYS A 164 1.14 4.66 4.96
C LYS A 164 1.16 4.78 6.48
N ILE A 165 1.22 6.01 7.01
CA ILE A 165 1.14 6.25 8.46
C ILE A 165 -0.23 5.79 9.00
N ASP A 166 -1.32 6.16 8.33
CA ASP A 166 -2.68 5.69 8.65
C ASP A 166 -2.77 4.15 8.73
N ASP A 167 -2.10 3.44 7.84
CA ASP A 167 -2.06 1.96 7.87
C ASP A 167 -1.21 1.41 9.02
N ILE A 168 -0.03 2.00 9.27
CA ILE A 168 0.83 1.57 10.38
C ILE A 168 0.11 1.76 11.72
N LEU A 169 -0.61 2.87 11.90
CA LEU A 169 -1.39 3.09 13.12
C LEU A 169 -2.53 2.08 13.26
N TRP A 170 -3.15 1.68 12.16
CA TRP A 170 -4.27 0.72 12.17
C TRP A 170 -3.85 -0.73 12.35
N PHE A 171 -2.85 -1.20 11.61
CA PHE A 171 -2.49 -2.62 11.59
C PHE A 171 -1.36 -2.97 12.57
N ASP A 172 -0.44 -2.04 12.84
CA ASP A 172 0.75 -2.36 13.63
C ASP A 172 0.70 -1.78 15.04
N TRP A 173 0.17 -0.57 15.22
CA TRP A 173 0.15 0.10 16.52
C TRP A 173 -0.96 -0.41 17.42
N ASP A 174 -2.21 -0.37 16.92
CA ASP A 174 -3.46 -0.88 17.52
C ASP A 174 -3.42 -1.11 19.05
N PRO A 175 -3.23 -0.05 19.86
CA PRO A 175 -3.04 -0.20 21.30
C PRO A 175 -4.29 -0.71 22.03
N ILE A 176 -5.48 -0.56 21.42
CA ILE A 176 -6.74 -1.05 21.98
C ILE A 176 -7.02 -2.51 21.55
N GLY A 177 -6.44 -2.96 20.43
CA GLY A 177 -6.67 -4.30 19.88
C GLY A 177 -8.04 -4.41 19.21
N VAL A 178 -8.42 -3.42 18.41
CA VAL A 178 -9.75 -3.30 17.81
C VAL A 178 -9.75 -3.29 16.29
N ASN A 179 -8.59 -3.47 15.64
CA ASN A 179 -8.50 -3.35 14.18
C ASN A 179 -9.29 -4.41 13.40
N ASP A 180 -9.77 -5.47 14.06
CA ASP A 180 -10.59 -6.54 13.51
C ASP A 180 -12.10 -6.33 13.69
N ILE A 181 -12.51 -5.49 14.65
CA ILE A 181 -13.91 -5.31 15.08
C ILE A 181 -14.42 -3.87 14.98
N ALA A 182 -13.55 -2.87 15.02
CA ALA A 182 -13.93 -1.46 15.01
C ALA A 182 -13.92 -0.86 13.59
N PRO A 183 -14.59 0.29 13.40
CA PRO A 183 -14.44 1.09 12.19
C PRO A 183 -12.98 1.49 11.93
N ARG A 184 -12.57 1.49 10.65
CA ARG A 184 -11.22 1.81 10.17
C ARG A 184 -10.73 3.21 10.57
N ASP A 185 -11.62 4.10 10.98
CA ASP A 185 -11.33 5.49 11.35
C ASP A 185 -10.96 5.71 12.82
N GLU A 186 -10.97 4.67 13.67
CA GLU A 186 -10.64 4.78 15.11
C GLU A 186 -9.33 5.53 15.37
N TYR A 187 -8.28 5.19 14.63
CA TYR A 187 -6.96 5.80 14.79
C TYR A 187 -6.68 6.96 13.82
N GLN A 188 -7.61 7.30 12.92
CA GLN A 188 -7.37 8.32 11.90
C GLN A 188 -7.15 9.73 12.48
N SER A 189 -7.72 10.01 13.65
CA SER A 189 -7.58 11.30 14.33
C SER A 189 -6.12 11.61 14.75
N TYR A 190 -5.27 10.59 14.90
CA TYR A 190 -3.87 10.72 15.31
C TYR A 190 -2.91 10.92 14.11
N VAL A 191 -3.33 10.54 12.91
CA VAL A 191 -2.49 10.57 11.70
C VAL A 191 -1.94 11.97 11.38
N PRO A 192 -2.73 13.08 11.44
CA PRO A 192 -2.22 14.42 11.11
C PRO A 192 -1.02 14.83 11.95
N GLU A 193 -1.04 14.51 13.24
CA GLU A 193 0.02 14.92 14.16
C GLU A 193 1.29 14.12 13.96
N ILE A 194 1.18 12.79 13.81
CA ILE A 194 2.32 11.93 13.49
C ILE A 194 2.92 12.30 12.13
N PHE A 195 2.08 12.56 11.12
CA PHE A 195 2.52 13.04 9.82
C PHE A 195 3.28 14.37 9.95
N GLY A 196 2.78 15.31 10.75
CA GLY A 196 3.46 16.58 11.04
C GLY A 196 4.86 16.38 11.65
N LEU A 197 4.99 15.46 12.60
CA LEU A 197 6.27 15.10 13.22
C LEU A 197 7.26 14.51 12.21
N VAL A 198 6.80 13.61 11.33
CA VAL A 198 7.64 13.03 10.26
C VAL A 198 8.10 14.12 9.28
N LYS A 199 7.20 15.02 8.88
CA LYS A 199 7.52 16.14 7.98
C LYS A 199 8.50 17.13 8.61
N ALA A 200 8.44 17.31 9.92
CA ALA A 200 9.40 18.13 10.67
C ALA A 200 10.78 17.44 10.87
N LYS A 201 10.98 16.23 10.35
CA LYS A 201 12.20 15.41 10.51
C LYS A 201 12.59 15.21 11.97
N THR A 202 11.58 15.04 12.82
CA THR A 202 11.80 14.69 14.23
C THR A 202 12.42 13.31 14.34
N ASP A 203 13.12 13.07 15.44
CA ASP A 203 13.76 11.79 15.66
C ASP A 203 12.75 10.70 16.08
N ARG A 204 13.22 9.45 16.03
CA ARG A 204 12.48 8.26 16.42
C ARG A 204 11.86 8.37 17.82
N GLN A 205 12.58 8.99 18.76
CA GLN A 205 12.15 9.06 20.15
C GLN A 205 10.96 10.00 20.31
N GLU A 206 10.94 11.12 19.59
CA GLU A 206 9.84 12.08 19.64
C GLU A 206 8.53 11.48 19.10
N ILE A 207 8.58 10.76 17.97
CA ILE A 207 7.41 10.04 17.43
C ILE A 207 6.92 9.00 18.43
N ALA A 208 7.83 8.21 19.01
CA ALA A 208 7.48 7.19 19.98
C ALA A 208 6.87 7.76 21.26
N ASN A 209 7.45 8.84 21.80
CA ASN A 209 6.90 9.56 22.95
C ASN A 209 5.48 10.06 22.64
N ARG A 210 5.25 10.54 21.41
CA ARG A 210 3.94 11.04 21.04
C ARG A 210 2.89 9.93 20.94
N LEU A 211 3.24 8.80 20.33
CA LEU A 211 2.39 7.61 20.29
C LEU A 211 2.07 7.15 21.71
N HIS A 212 3.06 7.03 22.57
CA HIS A 212 2.87 6.59 23.96
C HIS A 212 1.96 7.54 24.76
N LYS A 213 2.04 8.85 24.48
CA LYS A 213 1.11 9.83 25.03
C LYS A 213 -0.32 9.61 24.56
N PHE A 214 -0.54 9.27 23.28
CA PHE A 214 -1.87 8.90 22.81
C PHE A 214 -2.39 7.64 23.52
N GLU A 215 -1.56 6.61 23.67
CA GLU A 215 -1.95 5.39 24.39
C GLU A 215 -2.38 5.69 25.83
N THR A 216 -1.56 6.45 26.57
CA THR A 216 -1.74 6.62 28.02
C THR A 216 -2.71 7.73 28.41
N GLU A 217 -2.66 8.87 27.72
CA GLU A 217 -3.47 10.05 28.09
C GLU A 217 -4.79 10.12 27.32
N ASN A 218 -4.80 9.76 26.03
CA ASN A 218 -6.01 9.87 25.22
C ASN A 218 -6.87 8.60 25.32
N MET A 219 -6.25 7.41 25.33
CA MET A 219 -6.97 6.12 25.34
C MET A 219 -7.02 5.47 26.73
N GLY A 220 -6.16 5.88 27.66
CA GLY A 220 -6.09 5.29 29.01
C GLY A 220 -5.49 3.88 29.06
N MET A 221 -4.70 3.51 28.05
CA MET A 221 -4.04 2.20 27.94
C MET A 221 -2.69 2.20 28.66
N SER A 222 -2.25 1.02 29.11
CA SER A 222 -0.96 0.82 29.78
C SER A 222 0.17 0.49 28.80
N GLY A 223 0.18 1.13 27.62
CA GLY A 223 1.11 0.81 26.54
C GLY A 223 2.59 0.99 26.93
N THR A 224 3.51 0.59 26.05
CA THR A 224 4.96 0.61 26.34
C THR A 224 5.71 1.48 25.35
N ILE A 225 6.72 2.21 25.84
CA ILE A 225 7.55 3.03 24.98
C ILE A 225 8.32 2.17 23.97
N GLU A 226 8.71 0.95 24.32
CA GLU A 226 9.37 0.00 23.42
C GLU A 226 8.50 -0.39 22.22
N ASN A 227 7.19 -0.60 22.42
CA ASN A 227 6.26 -0.83 21.33
C ASN A 227 6.19 0.42 20.43
N CYS A 228 5.99 1.60 21.03
CA CYS A 228 5.94 2.86 20.31
C CYS A 228 7.21 3.16 19.51
N LEU A 229 8.39 2.78 20.02
CA LEU A 229 9.67 2.89 19.32
C LEU A 229 9.76 1.98 18.10
N THR A 230 9.20 0.77 18.19
CA THR A 230 9.08 -0.15 17.05
C THR A 230 8.15 0.39 15.97
N ILE A 231 7.03 1.00 16.38
CA ILE A 231 6.10 1.66 15.46
C ILE A 231 6.73 2.90 14.82
N ALA A 232 7.47 3.72 15.59
CA ALA A 232 8.21 4.86 15.08
C ALA A 232 9.25 4.44 14.03
N ASP A 233 9.94 3.31 14.21
CA ASP A 233 10.85 2.77 13.20
C ASP A 233 10.14 2.39 11.89
N LYS A 234 8.92 1.84 11.98
CA LYS A 234 8.11 1.54 10.78
C LYS A 234 7.69 2.83 10.07
N ILE A 235 7.23 3.84 10.83
CA ILE A 235 6.82 5.14 10.30
C ILE A 235 7.99 5.84 9.57
N LEU A 236 9.18 5.87 10.18
CA LEU A 236 10.34 6.51 9.57
C LEU A 236 10.85 5.77 8.33
N LYS A 237 10.67 4.45 8.26
CA LYS A 237 10.99 3.68 7.04
C LYS A 237 9.99 3.89 5.90
N ALA A 238 8.79 4.39 6.20
CA ALA A 238 7.76 4.66 5.20
C ALA A 238 7.94 6.00 4.47
N GLN A 239 8.86 6.85 4.95
CA GLN A 239 9.22 8.16 4.41
C GLN A 239 9.85 8.10 3.01
#